data_AF-A0A1D2QXW6-F1
#
_entry.id   AF-A0A1D2QXW6-F1
#
_cell.length_a   1.000
_cell.length_b   1.000
_cell.length_c   1.000
_cell.angle_alpha   90.00
_cell.angle_beta   90.00
_cell.angle_gamma   90.00
#
_symmetry.space_group_name_H-M   'P 1'
#
loop_
_entity.id
_entity.type
_entity.pdbx_description
1 polymer ?
#
loop_
_entity_poly.entity_id
_entity_poly.type
_entity_poly.pdbx_seq_one_letter_code
_entity_poly.pdbx_strand_id
1 'polypeptide(L)'
;MSEKFLYFGCATSIAGLILLGYAAQVLEPPVVGISGIDSRLLAKNVHISGVVDKVVSFDGGGEMLKVSDDTGSIDVYLNPRVARHLNVSEGHTIDVVGSVEFYEDEIEIVPNSYKHLRVLGYFEPPLLKISDINTTLLEKKVRVRGNVSDVKKFRGGSVIWVAEDDTGSIDVYLNSNIAGRFNITEGAEIGVTV
;
A
#
# COMPACT_ATOMS: atom_id res chain seq x y z
N MET A 1 -53.73 -31.14 -4.72
CA MET A 1 -52.85 -30.86 -3.56
C MET A 1 -51.48 -30.31 -3.98
N SER A 2 -51.14 -30.18 -5.27
CA SER A 2 -49.79 -29.82 -5.74
C SER A 2 -49.48 -28.31 -5.82
N GLU A 3 -50.45 -27.46 -6.18
CA GLU A 3 -50.18 -26.04 -6.49
C GLU A 3 -49.75 -25.23 -5.26
N LYS A 4 -50.35 -25.47 -4.09
CA LYS A 4 -49.97 -24.77 -2.85
C LYS A 4 -48.52 -25.05 -2.43
N PHE A 5 -48.02 -26.27 -2.66
CA PHE A 5 -46.62 -26.62 -2.39
C PHE A 5 -45.67 -25.93 -3.38
N LEU A 6 -46.07 -25.80 -4.65
CA LEU A 6 -45.31 -25.05 -5.66
C LEU A 6 -45.16 -23.58 -5.26
N TYR A 7 -46.27 -22.92 -4.86
CA TYR A 7 -46.23 -21.52 -4.41
C TYR A 7 -45.37 -21.33 -3.17
N PHE A 8 -45.43 -22.25 -2.21
CA PHE A 8 -44.60 -22.19 -1.00
C PHE A 8 -43.11 -22.34 -1.33
N GLY A 9 -42.75 -23.29 -2.22
CA GLY A 9 -41.39 -23.47 -2.71
C GLY A 9 -40.86 -22.21 -3.40
N CYS A 10 -41.63 -21.62 -4.32
CA CYS A 10 -41.27 -20.37 -4.98
C CYS A 10 -41.11 -19.21 -3.99
N ALA A 11 -42.01 -19.07 -3.02
CA ALA A 11 -41.91 -18.01 -2.01
C ALA A 11 -40.63 -18.17 -1.17
N THR A 12 -40.30 -19.39 -0.73
CA THR A 12 -39.09 -19.66 0.05
C THR A 12 -37.80 -19.44 -0.75
N SER A 13 -37.76 -19.77 -2.05
CA SER A 13 -36.57 -19.54 -2.88
C SER A 13 -36.36 -18.05 -3.17
N ILE A 14 -37.44 -17.30 -3.43
CA ILE A 14 -37.37 -15.85 -3.59
C ILE A 14 -36.89 -15.20 -2.30
N ALA A 15 -37.45 -15.58 -1.16
CA ALA A 15 -37.01 -15.08 0.15
C ALA A 15 -35.53 -15.42 0.40
N GLY A 16 -35.10 -16.63 0.06
CA GLY A 16 -33.70 -17.06 0.14
C GLY A 16 -32.76 -16.23 -0.75
N LEU A 17 -33.15 -15.96 -1.99
CA LEU A 17 -32.36 -15.13 -2.91
C LEU A 17 -32.28 -13.67 -2.44
N ILE A 18 -33.39 -13.12 -1.92
CA ILE A 18 -33.39 -11.78 -1.33
C ILE A 18 -32.46 -11.73 -0.12
N LEU A 19 -32.53 -12.73 0.77
CA LEU A 19 -31.66 -12.83 1.94
C LEU A 19 -30.19 -12.96 1.54
N LEU A 20 -29.86 -13.81 0.55
CA LEU A 20 -28.50 -13.94 0.03
C LEU A 20 -28.02 -12.64 -0.61
N GLY A 21 -28.86 -11.98 -1.41
CA GLY A 21 -28.53 -10.71 -2.04
C GLY A 21 -28.26 -9.62 -1.00
N TYR A 22 -29.03 -9.59 0.09
CA TYR A 22 -28.79 -8.67 1.20
C TYR A 22 -27.50 -9.01 1.96
N ALA A 23 -27.29 -10.28 2.32
CA ALA A 23 -26.09 -10.72 3.02
C ALA A 23 -24.81 -10.45 2.20
N ALA A 24 -24.85 -10.65 0.88
CA ALA A 24 -23.73 -10.40 -0.02
C ALA A 24 -23.33 -8.92 -0.09
N GLN A 25 -24.22 -7.97 0.22
CA GLN A 25 -23.91 -6.55 0.28
C GLN A 25 -23.35 -6.10 1.62
N VAL A 26 -23.56 -6.89 2.68
CA VAL A 26 -23.16 -6.55 4.06
C VAL A 26 -21.85 -7.23 4.44
N LEU A 27 -21.55 -8.40 3.86
CA LEU A 27 -20.34 -9.16 4.16
C LEU A 27 -19.14 -8.61 3.36
N GLU A 28 -18.16 -8.03 4.06
CA GLU A 28 -16.84 -7.75 3.49
C GLU A 28 -16.05 -9.08 3.33
N PRO A 29 -15.21 -9.23 2.30
CA PRO A 29 -14.32 -10.38 2.19
C PRO A 29 -13.35 -10.40 3.38
N PRO A 30 -12.84 -11.58 3.80
CA PRO A 30 -11.72 -11.61 4.73
C PRO A 30 -10.48 -10.95 4.11
N VAL A 31 -9.67 -10.30 4.95
CA VAL A 31 -8.40 -9.70 4.51
C VAL A 31 -7.47 -10.80 4.01
N VAL A 32 -6.94 -10.63 2.81
CA VAL A 32 -5.99 -11.54 2.15
C VAL A 32 -4.64 -10.84 2.05
N GLY A 33 -3.56 -11.57 2.30
CA GLY A 33 -2.21 -11.06 2.09
C GLY A 33 -1.94 -10.81 0.62
N ILE A 34 -1.26 -9.72 0.30
CA ILE A 34 -1.00 -9.26 -1.07
C ILE A 34 -0.30 -10.33 -1.92
N SER A 35 0.65 -11.09 -1.36
CA SER A 35 1.34 -12.20 -2.06
C SER A 35 0.41 -13.31 -2.55
N GLY A 36 -0.77 -13.44 -1.95
CA GLY A 36 -1.78 -14.43 -2.34
C GLY A 36 -2.63 -14.02 -3.54
N ILE A 37 -2.45 -12.81 -4.05
CA ILE A 37 -3.22 -12.28 -5.19
C ILE A 37 -2.55 -12.69 -6.49
N ASP A 38 -3.22 -13.58 -7.23
CA ASP A 38 -2.73 -14.08 -8.51
C ASP A 38 -3.87 -14.13 -9.56
N SER A 39 -3.53 -14.63 -10.75
CA SER A 39 -4.46 -14.70 -11.88
C SER A 39 -5.73 -15.54 -11.63
N ARG A 40 -5.75 -16.39 -10.59
CA ARG A 40 -6.94 -17.17 -10.20
C ARG A 40 -7.98 -16.32 -9.46
N LEU A 41 -7.59 -15.13 -9.00
CA LEU A 41 -8.46 -14.17 -8.36
C LEU A 41 -8.97 -13.09 -9.32
N LEU A 42 -8.60 -13.12 -10.61
CA LEU A 42 -9.10 -12.17 -11.61
C LEU A 42 -10.63 -12.07 -11.59
N ALA A 43 -11.11 -10.84 -11.68
CA ALA A 43 -12.51 -10.44 -11.58
C ALA A 43 -13.21 -10.76 -10.25
N LYS A 44 -12.49 -11.22 -9.22
CA LYS A 44 -13.04 -11.38 -7.86
C LYS A 44 -12.75 -10.15 -7.03
N ASN A 45 -13.65 -9.86 -6.08
CA ASN A 45 -13.37 -8.87 -5.05
C ASN A 45 -12.44 -9.47 -3.99
N VAL A 46 -11.39 -8.76 -3.66
CA VAL A 46 -10.46 -9.07 -2.57
C VAL A 46 -10.47 -7.92 -1.57
N HIS A 47 -10.08 -8.23 -0.34
CA HIS A 47 -9.91 -7.27 0.73
C HIS A 47 -8.43 -7.28 1.13
N ILE A 48 -7.75 -6.14 1.03
CA ILE A 48 -6.36 -5.99 1.44
C ILE A 48 -6.22 -4.85 2.44
N SER A 49 -5.21 -4.93 3.30
CA SER A 49 -4.78 -3.83 4.15
C SER A 49 -3.27 -3.69 4.04
N GLY A 50 -2.79 -2.45 3.86
CA GLY A 50 -1.39 -2.19 3.63
C GLY A 50 -1.02 -0.72 3.70
N VAL A 51 0.27 -0.43 3.61
CA VAL A 51 0.84 0.92 3.62
C VAL A 51 1.02 1.41 2.20
N VAL A 52 0.62 2.65 1.94
CA VAL A 52 0.84 3.31 0.66
C VAL A 52 2.30 3.72 0.54
N ASP A 53 3.01 3.08 -0.37
CA ASP A 53 4.42 3.34 -0.62
C ASP A 53 4.66 4.49 -1.57
N LYS A 54 3.79 4.62 -2.56
CA LYS A 54 3.91 5.61 -3.61
C LYS A 54 2.52 6.01 -4.11
N VAL A 55 2.36 7.29 -4.41
CA VAL A 55 1.16 7.82 -5.08
C VAL A 55 1.57 8.41 -6.42
N VAL A 56 0.92 7.98 -7.49
CA VAL A 56 1.10 8.52 -8.85
C VAL A 56 -0.24 9.06 -9.34
N SER A 57 -0.37 10.37 -9.44
CA SER A 57 -1.55 11.00 -10.02
C SER A 57 -1.41 11.13 -11.54
N PHE A 58 -2.45 10.78 -12.28
CA PHE A 58 -2.52 10.91 -13.73
C PHE A 58 -3.28 12.17 -14.14
N ASP A 59 -3.01 12.70 -15.35
CA ASP A 59 -3.64 13.93 -15.88
C ASP A 59 -5.19 13.84 -15.94
N GLY A 60 -5.75 12.62 -16.02
CA GLY A 60 -7.19 12.36 -15.99
C GLY A 60 -7.83 12.40 -14.59
N GLY A 61 -7.05 12.67 -13.53
CA GLY A 61 -7.51 12.71 -12.14
C GLY A 61 -7.63 11.34 -11.46
N GLY A 62 -7.20 10.26 -12.12
CA GLY A 62 -7.03 8.95 -11.49
C GLY A 62 -5.71 8.90 -10.74
N GLU A 63 -5.60 7.98 -9.78
CA GLU A 63 -4.39 7.80 -8.98
C GLU A 63 -4.01 6.32 -8.94
N MET A 64 -2.73 6.02 -9.09
CA MET A 64 -2.17 4.71 -8.79
C MET A 64 -1.51 4.75 -7.42
N LEU A 65 -1.92 3.85 -6.54
CA LEU A 65 -1.29 3.66 -5.24
C LEU A 65 -0.49 2.37 -5.27
N LYS A 66 0.81 2.43 -5.00
CA LYS A 66 1.58 1.23 -4.69
C LYS A 66 1.39 0.92 -3.21
N VAL A 67 0.84 -0.25 -2.89
CA VAL A 67 0.48 -0.64 -1.53
C VAL A 67 1.25 -1.88 -1.13
N SER A 68 1.86 -1.89 0.05
CA SER A 68 2.57 -3.06 0.58
C SER A 68 2.04 -3.51 1.94
N ASP A 69 2.14 -4.81 2.18
CA ASP A 69 1.93 -5.46 3.47
C ASP A 69 3.16 -6.31 3.83
N ASP A 70 3.08 -7.07 4.91
CA ASP A 70 4.18 -7.97 5.33
C ASP A 70 4.47 -9.11 4.34
N THR A 71 3.66 -9.27 3.29
CA THR A 71 3.71 -10.38 2.35
C THR A 71 4.13 -9.96 0.95
N GLY A 72 3.87 -8.72 0.53
CA GLY A 72 4.25 -8.23 -0.79
C GLY A 72 3.72 -6.84 -1.08
N SER A 73 3.79 -6.45 -2.37
CA SER A 73 3.28 -5.16 -2.86
C SER A 73 2.39 -5.34 -4.08
N ILE A 74 1.33 -4.53 -4.21
CA ILE A 74 0.42 -4.52 -5.35
C ILE A 74 -0.01 -3.09 -5.67
N ASP A 75 -0.37 -2.89 -6.93
CA ASP A 75 -0.90 -1.63 -7.41
C ASP A 75 -2.41 -1.56 -7.20
N VAL A 76 -2.88 -0.43 -6.68
CA VAL A 76 -4.29 -0.13 -6.45
C VAL A 76 -4.67 1.08 -7.28
N TYR A 77 -5.47 0.87 -8.32
CA TYR A 77 -5.89 1.94 -9.21
C TYR A 77 -7.18 2.60 -8.73
N LEU A 78 -7.09 3.87 -8.36
CA LEU A 78 -8.22 4.71 -8.00
C LEU A 78 -8.70 5.47 -9.24
N ASN A 79 -9.90 5.12 -9.72
CA ASN A 79 -10.53 5.91 -10.76
C ASN A 79 -10.80 7.36 -10.27
N PRO A 80 -10.95 8.35 -11.17
CA PRO A 80 -11.13 9.75 -10.78
C PRO A 80 -12.36 10.03 -9.90
N ARG A 81 -13.37 9.15 -9.95
CA ARG A 81 -14.58 9.27 -9.12
C ARG A 81 -14.32 8.82 -7.68
N VAL A 82 -13.41 7.88 -7.47
CA VAL A 82 -12.98 7.38 -6.16
C VAL A 82 -11.92 8.30 -5.59
N ALA A 83 -10.85 8.57 -6.35
CA ALA A 83 -9.70 9.38 -5.93
C ALA A 83 -10.11 10.74 -5.34
N ARG A 84 -11.02 11.46 -6.01
CA ARG A 84 -11.49 12.79 -5.57
C ARG A 84 -12.20 12.83 -4.20
N HIS A 85 -12.59 11.69 -3.64
CA HIS A 85 -13.26 11.59 -2.34
C HIS A 85 -12.33 11.14 -1.22
N LEU A 86 -11.07 10.84 -1.54
CA LEU A 86 -10.09 10.30 -0.62
C LEU A 86 -8.89 11.24 -0.56
N ASN A 87 -8.35 11.41 0.65
CA ASN A 87 -7.08 12.09 0.85
C ASN A 87 -6.07 11.05 1.32
N VAL A 88 -5.43 10.39 0.35
CA VAL A 88 -4.41 9.38 0.58
C VAL A 88 -3.06 9.97 0.21
N SER A 89 -2.03 9.58 0.96
CA SER A 89 -0.66 10.06 0.77
C SER A 89 0.29 8.92 1.14
N GLU A 90 1.53 9.02 0.68
CA GLU A 90 2.58 8.08 1.05
C GLU A 90 2.71 7.98 2.57
N GLY A 91 2.82 6.75 3.07
CA GLY A 91 2.85 6.43 4.49
C GLY A 91 1.48 6.21 5.11
N HIS A 92 0.35 6.49 4.45
CA HIS A 92 -0.94 6.10 5.00
C HIS A 92 -1.14 4.58 4.96
N THR A 93 -1.65 4.02 6.05
CA THR A 93 -2.25 2.68 6.06
C THR A 93 -3.66 2.78 5.50
N ILE A 94 -3.94 1.97 4.49
CA ILE A 94 -5.25 1.89 3.87
C ILE A 94 -5.80 0.46 3.96
N ASP A 95 -7.10 0.38 3.81
CA ASP A 95 -7.87 -0.85 3.79
C ASP A 95 -8.83 -0.78 2.61
N VAL A 96 -8.71 -1.75 1.70
CA VAL A 96 -9.27 -1.68 0.34
C VAL A 96 -10.03 -2.94 0.02
N VAL A 97 -11.27 -2.79 -0.43
CA VAL A 97 -12.06 -3.83 -1.09
C VAL A 97 -12.21 -3.48 -2.58
N GLY A 98 -11.68 -4.32 -3.47
CA GLY A 98 -11.70 -4.04 -4.90
C GLY A 98 -11.63 -5.29 -5.77
N SER A 99 -11.97 -5.13 -7.05
CA SER A 99 -11.82 -6.19 -8.05
C SER A 99 -10.36 -6.37 -8.42
N VAL A 100 -9.91 -7.62 -8.53
CA VAL A 100 -8.61 -7.94 -9.11
C VAL A 100 -8.72 -7.84 -10.63
N GLU A 101 -7.92 -6.97 -11.23
CA GLU A 101 -7.91 -6.70 -12.67
C GLU A 101 -6.51 -6.90 -13.25
N PHE A 102 -6.44 -6.98 -14.57
CA PHE A 102 -5.18 -7.15 -15.30
C PHE A 102 -5.00 -5.96 -16.23
N TYR A 103 -3.95 -5.19 -16.00
CA TYR A 103 -3.65 -3.96 -16.74
C TYR A 103 -2.16 -3.93 -17.10
N GLU A 104 -1.84 -3.72 -18.39
CA GLU A 104 -0.46 -3.66 -18.90
C GLU A 104 0.45 -4.80 -18.42
N ASP A 105 -0.07 -6.03 -18.43
CA ASP A 105 0.62 -7.24 -17.98
C ASP A 105 0.86 -7.36 -16.46
N GLU A 106 0.29 -6.46 -15.67
CA GLU A 106 0.34 -6.46 -14.21
C GLU A 106 -1.04 -6.68 -13.57
N ILE A 107 -1.05 -7.27 -12.38
CA ILE A 107 -2.28 -7.45 -11.59
C ILE A 107 -2.44 -6.23 -10.69
N GLU A 108 -3.62 -5.63 -10.73
CA GLU A 108 -4.00 -4.49 -9.90
C GLU A 108 -5.32 -4.73 -9.17
N ILE A 109 -5.59 -3.91 -8.16
CA ILE A 109 -6.87 -3.88 -7.45
C ILE A 109 -7.61 -2.59 -7.77
N VAL A 110 -8.85 -2.70 -8.21
CA VAL A 110 -9.70 -1.56 -8.58
C VAL A 110 -10.90 -1.49 -7.64
N PRO A 111 -10.93 -0.56 -6.66
CA PRO A 111 -12.11 -0.34 -5.84
C PRO A 111 -13.25 0.29 -6.66
N ASN A 112 -14.42 -0.35 -6.58
CA ASN A 112 -15.63 0.11 -7.29
C ASN A 112 -16.28 1.37 -6.68
N SER A 113 -15.97 1.71 -5.43
CA SER A 113 -16.54 2.84 -4.71
C SER A 113 -15.57 3.36 -3.64
N TYR A 114 -15.62 4.66 -3.34
CA TYR A 114 -14.85 5.24 -2.24
C TYR A 114 -15.23 4.64 -0.87
N LYS A 115 -16.43 4.06 -0.74
CA LYS A 115 -16.86 3.37 0.49
C LYS A 115 -16.09 2.07 0.75
N HIS A 116 -15.46 1.52 -0.28
CA HIS A 116 -14.64 0.33 -0.18
C HIS A 116 -13.18 0.66 0.13
N LEU A 117 -12.87 1.92 0.46
CA LEU A 117 -11.55 2.32 0.88
C LEU A 117 -11.65 3.05 2.22
N ARG A 118 -10.83 2.64 3.18
CA ARG A 118 -10.67 3.31 4.46
C ARG A 118 -9.21 3.70 4.64
N VAL A 119 -8.97 4.94 5.04
CA VAL A 119 -7.67 5.39 5.51
C VAL A 119 -7.63 5.16 7.01
N LEU A 120 -6.80 4.22 7.46
CA LEU A 120 -6.73 3.80 8.86
C LEU A 120 -5.83 4.72 9.70
N GLY A 121 -4.85 5.38 9.07
CA GLY A 121 -3.94 6.29 9.74
C GLY A 121 -2.62 6.42 8.99
N TYR A 122 -1.62 7.00 9.65
CA TYR A 122 -0.26 7.10 9.14
C TYR A 122 0.61 6.01 9.75
N PHE A 123 1.24 5.21 8.92
CA PHE A 123 2.30 4.29 9.32
C PHE A 123 3.57 5.11 9.57
N GLU A 124 3.93 5.25 10.83
CA GLU A 124 5.22 5.81 11.23
C GLU A 124 6.25 4.67 11.31
N PRO A 125 7.25 4.61 10.41
CA PRO A 125 8.23 3.54 10.44
C PRO A 125 9.02 3.57 11.76
N PRO A 126 9.37 2.39 12.30
CA PRO A 126 10.05 2.31 13.58
C PRO A 126 11.41 3.00 13.51
N LEU A 127 11.72 3.81 14.54
CA LEU A 127 13.05 4.38 14.72
C LEU A 127 13.96 3.32 15.33
N LEU A 128 14.98 2.90 14.58
CA LEU A 128 15.95 1.90 14.97
C LEU A 128 17.32 2.54 15.21
N LYS A 129 18.10 1.89 16.08
CA LYS A 129 19.55 2.15 16.18
C LYS A 129 20.24 1.56 14.97
N ILE A 130 21.36 2.15 14.55
CA ILE A 130 22.09 1.71 13.37
C ILE A 130 22.58 0.26 13.53
N SER A 131 23.02 -0.12 14.73
CA SER A 131 23.44 -1.50 15.05
C SER A 131 22.33 -2.55 14.92
N ASP A 132 21.06 -2.17 15.00
CA ASP A 132 19.93 -3.10 14.86
C ASP A 132 19.59 -3.40 13.38
N ILE A 133 20.14 -2.62 12.44
CA ILE A 133 19.89 -2.78 11.00
C ILE A 133 20.61 -4.03 10.50
N ASN A 134 19.84 -4.97 9.98
CA ASN A 134 20.35 -6.23 9.45
C ASN A 134 19.51 -6.74 8.29
N THR A 135 19.92 -7.87 7.69
CA THR A 135 19.29 -8.41 6.47
C THR A 135 17.85 -8.87 6.65
N THR A 136 17.36 -9.05 7.88
CA THR A 136 15.94 -9.37 8.13
C THR A 136 15.01 -8.17 7.94
N LEU A 137 15.57 -6.96 7.84
CA LEU A 137 14.87 -5.71 7.57
C LEU A 137 14.93 -5.31 6.09
N LEU A 138 15.46 -6.17 5.20
CA LEU A 138 15.40 -5.92 3.77
C LEU A 138 13.94 -5.68 3.33
N GLU A 139 13.76 -4.67 2.49
CA GLU A 139 12.47 -4.22 1.95
C GLU A 139 11.49 -3.67 3.01
N LYS A 140 11.89 -3.59 4.28
CA LYS A 140 11.09 -2.97 5.34
C LYS A 140 11.45 -1.51 5.50
N LYS A 141 10.41 -0.68 5.62
CA LYS A 141 10.58 0.73 5.95
C LYS A 141 11.00 0.92 7.39
N VAL A 142 12.11 1.61 7.62
CA VAL A 142 12.64 1.94 8.94
C VAL A 142 13.12 3.38 9.00
N ARG A 143 13.20 3.94 10.20
CA ARG A 143 13.82 5.24 10.45
C ARG A 143 15.11 5.08 11.20
N VAL A 144 16.10 5.87 10.81
CA VAL A 144 17.40 5.96 11.48
C VAL A 144 17.73 7.41 11.74
N ARG A 145 18.47 7.69 12.81
CA ARG A 145 19.04 9.01 13.11
C ARG A 145 20.52 8.87 13.37
N GLY A 146 21.30 9.78 12.81
CA GLY A 146 22.73 9.81 13.00
C GLY A 146 23.35 11.12 12.54
N ASN A 147 24.61 11.31 12.91
CA ASN A 147 25.44 12.39 12.44
C ASN A 147 26.14 11.99 11.15
N VAL A 148 26.25 12.92 10.21
CA VAL A 148 27.01 12.72 8.97
C VAL A 148 28.50 12.74 9.30
N SER A 149 29.22 11.63 9.12
CA SER A 149 30.68 11.58 9.33
C SER A 149 31.51 11.70 8.06
N ASP A 150 30.96 11.34 6.90
CA ASP A 150 31.60 11.50 5.58
C ASP A 150 30.54 11.70 4.49
N VAL A 151 30.88 12.44 3.42
CA VAL A 151 29.99 12.70 2.26
C VAL A 151 30.75 12.53 0.95
N LYS A 152 30.37 11.51 0.18
CA LYS A 152 30.90 11.24 -1.15
C LYS A 152 29.91 11.60 -2.25
N LYS A 153 30.28 12.58 -3.08
CA LYS A 153 29.51 13.00 -4.26
C LYS A 153 30.01 12.29 -5.51
N PHE A 154 29.08 11.82 -6.35
CA PHE A 154 29.41 11.10 -7.58
C PHE A 154 29.10 11.94 -8.84
N ARG A 155 29.82 11.64 -9.93
CA ARG A 155 29.48 12.15 -11.26
C ARG A 155 28.09 11.63 -11.64
N GLY A 156 27.13 12.54 -11.86
CA GLY A 156 25.72 12.21 -12.06
C GLY A 156 24.79 12.71 -10.94
N GLY A 157 25.34 13.23 -9.84
CA GLY A 157 24.59 13.96 -8.81
C GLY A 157 24.08 13.12 -7.63
N SER A 158 24.34 11.80 -7.61
CA SER A 158 24.07 10.97 -6.43
C SER A 158 25.09 11.23 -5.31
N VAL A 159 24.68 10.97 -4.08
CA VAL A 159 25.47 11.18 -2.87
C VAL A 159 25.39 9.93 -2.01
N ILE A 160 26.54 9.49 -1.49
CA ILE A 160 26.59 8.55 -0.36
C ILE A 160 27.12 9.34 0.83
N TRP A 161 26.55 9.11 2.00
CA TRP A 161 27.07 9.65 3.23
C TRP A 161 27.02 8.60 4.33
N VAL A 162 27.94 8.71 5.28
CA VAL A 162 28.00 7.82 6.44
C VAL A 162 27.21 8.46 7.56
N ALA A 163 26.19 7.77 8.04
CA ALA A 163 25.45 8.15 9.24
C ALA A 163 26.01 7.37 10.43
N GLU A 164 26.29 8.06 11.54
CA GLU A 164 26.81 7.48 12.78
C GLU A 164 25.92 7.82 13.98
N ASP A 165 25.65 6.82 14.83
CA ASP A 165 24.99 6.97 16.12
C ASP A 165 25.85 6.42 17.27
N ASP A 166 25.29 6.31 18.48
CA ASP A 166 26.00 5.76 19.65
C ASP A 166 26.32 4.26 19.52
N THR A 167 25.85 3.59 18.48
CA THR A 167 25.91 2.14 18.32
C THR A 167 26.61 1.65 17.05
N GLY A 168 26.70 2.47 16.00
CA GLY A 168 27.34 2.06 14.76
C GLY A 168 27.29 3.11 13.65
N SER A 169 27.71 2.68 12.46
CA SER A 169 27.80 3.49 11.24
C SER A 169 27.10 2.78 10.08
N ILE A 170 26.40 3.52 9.21
CA ILE A 170 25.77 2.98 7.99
C ILE A 170 25.96 3.91 6.79
N ASP A 171 26.19 3.33 5.62
CA ASP A 171 26.19 4.05 4.35
C ASP A 171 24.76 4.32 3.88
N VAL A 172 24.42 5.58 3.67
CA VAL A 172 23.13 6.00 3.12
C VAL A 172 23.32 6.50 1.69
N TYR A 173 22.67 5.84 0.73
CA TYR A 173 22.67 6.24 -0.68
C TYR A 173 21.47 7.12 -1.01
N LEU A 174 21.74 8.28 -1.62
CA LEU A 174 20.75 9.17 -2.20
C LEU A 174 20.96 9.28 -3.70
N ASN A 175 19.91 8.96 -4.45
CA ASN A 175 19.88 9.18 -5.88
C ASN A 175 19.87 10.69 -6.21
N SER A 176 20.33 11.06 -7.41
CA SER A 176 20.42 12.44 -7.89
C SER A 176 19.10 13.20 -7.89
N ASN A 177 17.97 12.51 -8.02
CA ASN A 177 16.63 13.11 -7.97
C ASN A 177 16.29 13.73 -6.60
N ILE A 178 16.90 13.22 -5.54
CA ILE A 178 16.66 13.62 -4.14
C ILE A 178 17.84 14.41 -3.60
N ALA A 179 19.07 13.97 -3.88
CA ALA A 179 20.29 14.55 -3.33
C ALA A 179 20.40 16.07 -3.57
N GLY A 180 19.99 16.55 -4.75
CA GLY A 180 20.01 17.98 -5.06
C GLY A 180 19.06 18.86 -4.23
N ARG A 181 18.14 18.25 -3.46
CA ARG A 181 17.16 18.96 -2.63
C ARG A 181 17.64 19.22 -1.21
N PHE A 182 18.77 18.62 -0.80
CA PHE A 182 19.29 18.69 0.56
C PHE A 182 20.74 19.15 0.56
N ASN A 183 21.10 20.00 1.53
CA ASN A 183 22.50 20.37 1.75
C ASN A 183 23.11 19.45 2.82
N ILE A 184 23.64 18.31 2.39
CA ILE A 184 24.25 17.32 3.29
C ILE A 184 25.72 17.69 3.50
N THR A 185 26.08 17.92 4.75
CA THR A 185 27.44 18.29 5.17
C THR A 185 27.86 17.47 6.38
N GLU A 186 29.15 17.21 6.52
CA GLU A 186 29.71 16.58 7.71
C GLU A 186 29.31 17.34 8.99
N GLY A 187 29.04 16.60 10.06
CA GLY A 187 28.57 17.12 11.33
C GLY A 187 27.08 17.48 11.39
N ALA A 188 26.32 17.35 10.29
CA ALA A 188 24.86 17.52 10.34
C ALA A 188 24.18 16.29 10.96
N GLU A 189 23.16 16.50 11.80
CA GLU A 189 22.25 15.44 12.25
C GLU A 189 21.16 15.25 11.21
N ILE A 190 20.93 14.00 10.77
CA ILE A 190 19.93 13.68 9.75
C ILE A 190 19.11 12.48 10.20
N GLY A 191 17.79 12.58 10.00
CA GLY A 191 16.86 11.46 10.07
C GLY A 191 16.54 10.96 8.67
N VAL A 192 16.67 9.64 8.44
CA VAL A 192 16.34 9.01 7.17
C VAL A 192 15.25 7.98 7.39
N THR A 193 14.25 7.99 6.52
CA THR A 193 13.34 6.85 6.33
C THR A 193 13.82 6.10 5.10
N VAL A 194 14.22 4.84 5.28
CA VAL A 194 14.68 3.92 4.24
C VAL A 194 13.71 2.77 4.11
#